data_AF-A0A160VRE2-F1
#
_entry.id   AF-A0A160VRE2-F1
#
_cell.length_a   1.000
_cell.length_b   1.000
_cell.length_c   1.000
_cell.angle_alpha   90.00
_cell.angle_beta   90.00
_cell.angle_gamma   90.00
#
_symmetry.space_group_name_H-M   'P 1'
#
loop_
_entity.id
_entity.type
_entity.pdbx_description
1 polymer ?
#
loop_
_entity_poly.entity_id
_entity_poly.type
_entity_poly.pdbx_seq_one_letter_code
_entity_poly.pdbx_strand_id
1 'polypeptide(L)'
;MAPLYFLSRDLLSVLRDRDGKITLRTVDNLSLLLNKFAPFLEENGLKTGGKALKRVLKKIVIPKYLVRTYRDFYKRYKDEFLESIDAKWGILATKSRLVVGLGDESIYETSIRLLRNYGVPYIPGSAIKGVTRAWSIEMLAELLEGADGFSKDFFERAGEVQELLSKGDADGFPGKVKVPSHASGELNEFLCAFGVCNDSESDVNLRGIVRDIIDIFGTQDKEGSIVFFDALLVPREDEGPMDVFEWDIMNPHYGPYYQQDNKPPGDWYNPVPVIFLTVKSGVQFLFAVAQSSTAEKNLTEVAWELMVGALKHHGVGAKTSLGYGRFEEKSKQNQ
;
A
#
# COMPACT_ATOMS: atom_id res chain seq x y z
N MET A 1 -16.84 10.89 29.33
CA MET A 1 -16.85 9.53 29.88
C MET A 1 -15.45 8.95 29.78
N ALA A 2 -15.02 8.23 30.81
CA ALA A 2 -13.73 7.54 30.82
C ALA A 2 -13.82 6.27 29.95
N PRO A 3 -12.76 5.91 29.20
CA PRO A 3 -12.74 4.66 28.46
C PRO A 3 -12.69 3.44 29.39
N LEU A 4 -13.45 2.41 29.02
CA LEU A 4 -13.43 1.08 29.60
C LEU A 4 -12.43 0.21 28.84
N TYR A 5 -11.75 -0.69 29.55
CA TYR A 5 -10.77 -1.60 28.96
C TYR A 5 -11.02 -3.01 29.47
N PHE A 6 -11.18 -3.97 28.56
CA PHE A 6 -11.40 -5.38 28.88
C PHE A 6 -10.06 -6.11 28.98
N LEU A 7 -9.38 -5.91 30.10
CA LEU A 7 -8.05 -6.47 30.40
C LEU A 7 -8.10 -7.21 31.74
N SER A 8 -7.09 -8.03 32.02
CA SER A 8 -6.98 -8.69 33.33
C SER A 8 -6.91 -7.64 34.45
N ARG A 9 -7.47 -7.98 35.63
CA ARG A 9 -7.50 -7.06 36.78
C ARG A 9 -6.09 -6.65 37.21
N ASP A 10 -5.16 -7.59 37.19
CA ASP A 10 -3.76 -7.34 37.53
C ASP A 10 -3.14 -6.32 36.58
N LEU A 11 -3.37 -6.46 35.26
CA LEU A 11 -2.86 -5.52 34.28
C LEU A 11 -3.49 -4.13 34.40
N LEU A 12 -4.80 -4.07 34.64
CA LEU A 12 -5.49 -2.81 34.94
C LEU A 12 -4.96 -2.13 36.19
N SER A 13 -4.56 -2.89 37.21
CA SER A 13 -4.02 -2.31 38.45
C SER A 13 -2.69 -1.56 38.23
N VAL A 14 -1.91 -1.98 37.22
CA VAL A 14 -0.60 -1.40 36.89
C VAL A 14 -0.70 -0.26 35.87
N LEU A 15 -1.63 -0.35 34.92
CA LEU A 15 -1.75 0.62 33.82
C LEU A 15 -2.57 1.87 34.14
N ARG A 16 -3.22 1.91 35.29
CA ARG A 16 -3.96 3.08 35.72
C ARG A 16 -2.99 4.12 36.27
N ASP A 17 -3.11 5.36 35.81
CA ASP A 17 -2.50 6.49 36.51
C ASP A 17 -3.12 6.66 37.90
N ARG A 18 -2.61 7.62 38.68
CA ARG A 18 -3.10 7.90 40.04
C ARG A 18 -4.59 8.27 40.10
N ASP A 19 -5.18 8.65 38.96
CA ASP A 19 -6.60 8.99 38.82
C ASP A 19 -7.42 7.84 38.22
N GLY A 20 -6.84 6.65 38.06
CA GLY A 20 -7.53 5.46 37.58
C GLY A 20 -7.63 5.36 36.05
N LYS A 21 -6.91 6.17 35.28
CA LYS A 21 -7.01 6.23 33.80
C LYS A 21 -5.84 5.54 33.10
N ILE A 22 -6.14 4.77 32.07
CA ILE A 22 -5.12 4.30 31.11
C ILE A 22 -4.94 5.40 30.06
N THR A 23 -3.70 5.86 29.90
CA THR A 23 -3.36 6.94 28.97
C THR A 23 -2.30 6.49 27.95
N LEU A 24 -2.09 7.25 26.88
CA LEU A 24 -0.95 7.04 25.96
C LEU A 24 0.42 7.11 26.66
N ARG A 25 0.49 7.64 27.88
CA ARG A 25 1.73 7.62 28.69
C ARG A 25 2.02 6.24 29.29
N THR A 26 0.99 5.40 29.43
CA THR A 26 1.11 4.04 29.98
C THR A 26 1.30 2.97 28.91
N VAL A 27 0.79 3.21 27.69
CA VAL A 27 1.06 2.37 26.51
C VAL A 27 1.39 3.29 25.35
N ASP A 28 2.64 3.25 24.95
CA ASP A 28 3.31 4.27 24.16
C ASP A 28 3.64 3.79 22.73
N ASN A 29 3.57 2.47 22.50
CA ASN A 29 3.53 1.83 21.19
C ASN A 29 2.09 1.74 20.65
N LEU A 30 1.84 2.40 19.51
CA LEU A 30 0.51 2.46 18.90
C LEU A 30 -0.02 1.10 18.43
N SER A 31 0.85 0.22 17.90
CA SER A 31 0.44 -1.13 17.47
C SER A 31 -0.04 -1.95 18.66
N LEU A 32 0.68 -1.87 19.78
CA LEU A 32 0.29 -2.53 21.03
C LEU A 32 -1.03 -1.97 21.57
N LEU A 33 -1.16 -0.64 21.58
CA LEU A 33 -2.37 0.03 22.04
C LEU A 33 -3.60 -0.42 21.26
N LEU A 34 -3.53 -0.36 19.93
CA LEU A 34 -4.66 -0.70 19.06
C LEU A 34 -5.01 -2.19 19.18
N ASN A 35 -4.03 -3.08 19.22
CA ASN A 35 -4.29 -4.52 19.15
C ASN A 35 -4.56 -5.18 20.52
N LYS A 36 -4.04 -4.63 21.62
CA LYS A 36 -4.10 -5.27 22.94
C LYS A 36 -4.76 -4.42 24.02
N PHE A 37 -4.86 -3.09 23.84
CA PHE A 37 -5.38 -2.17 24.84
C PHE A 37 -6.56 -1.34 24.30
N ALA A 38 -7.47 -2.01 23.61
CA ALA A 38 -8.58 -1.36 22.93
C ALA A 38 -9.52 -0.63 23.90
N PRO A 39 -9.72 0.70 23.75
CA PRO A 39 -10.65 1.44 24.59
C PRO A 39 -12.09 1.29 24.09
N PHE A 40 -13.01 1.05 25.03
CA PHE A 40 -14.45 1.02 24.80
C PHE A 40 -15.09 2.25 25.45
N LEU A 41 -16.09 2.82 24.80
CA LEU A 41 -16.87 3.93 25.36
C LEU A 41 -18.30 3.47 25.61
N GLU A 42 -18.84 3.86 26.75
CA GLU A 42 -20.24 3.66 27.10
C GLU A 42 -21.08 4.80 26.49
N GLU A 43 -21.75 4.53 25.36
CA GLU A 43 -22.62 5.49 24.65
C GLU A 43 -23.85 4.75 24.12
N ASN A 44 -24.93 4.69 24.92
CA ASN A 44 -26.12 3.89 24.63
C ASN A 44 -25.75 2.42 24.34
N GLY A 45 -24.96 1.83 25.24
CA GLY A 45 -24.29 0.53 25.07
C GLY A 45 -22.78 0.68 24.94
N LEU A 46 -22.07 -0.45 25.04
CA LEU A 46 -20.63 -0.52 24.83
C LEU A 46 -20.31 -0.38 23.34
N LYS A 47 -19.56 0.66 22.98
CA LYS A 47 -19.11 0.89 21.60
C LYS A 47 -17.60 0.94 21.52
N THR A 48 -17.09 0.37 20.44
CA THR A 48 -15.72 0.47 19.98
C THR A 48 -15.73 0.92 18.51
N GLY A 49 -14.57 1.24 17.95
CA GLY A 49 -14.44 1.77 16.58
C GLY A 49 -13.70 3.11 16.52
N GLY A 50 -13.47 3.61 15.31
CA GLY A 50 -12.67 4.82 15.13
C GLY A 50 -13.24 6.09 15.77
N LYS A 51 -14.57 6.19 15.97
CA LYS A 51 -15.17 7.30 16.72
C LYS A 51 -14.76 7.29 18.19
N ALA A 52 -14.78 6.10 18.80
CA ALA A 52 -14.34 5.91 20.17
C ALA A 52 -12.83 6.19 20.30
N LEU A 53 -12.03 5.62 19.39
CA LEU A 53 -10.59 5.85 19.34
C LEU A 53 -10.24 7.33 19.17
N LYS A 54 -10.86 8.04 18.22
CA LYS A 54 -10.62 9.47 18.00
C LYS A 54 -10.95 10.30 19.24
N ARG A 55 -12.01 9.95 19.98
CA ARG A 55 -12.38 10.65 21.22
C ARG A 55 -11.37 10.43 22.35
N VAL A 56 -10.82 9.21 22.45
CA VAL A 56 -9.85 8.83 23.48
C VAL A 56 -8.44 9.33 23.15
N LEU A 57 -7.96 9.05 21.93
CA LEU A 57 -6.59 9.31 21.49
C LEU A 57 -6.40 10.74 20.99
N LYS A 58 -7.46 11.37 20.46
CA LYS A 58 -7.43 12.71 19.86
C LYS A 58 -6.37 12.85 18.78
N LYS A 59 -5.14 13.23 19.14
CA LYS A 59 -4.00 13.35 18.23
C LYS A 59 -3.03 12.22 18.51
N ILE A 60 -2.66 11.49 17.46
CA ILE A 60 -1.70 10.41 17.54
C ILE A 60 -0.37 10.91 17.01
N VAL A 61 0.68 10.74 17.80
CA VAL A 61 2.07 11.01 17.42
C VAL A 61 2.93 9.83 17.83
N ILE A 62 3.99 9.58 17.08
CA ILE A 62 4.99 8.58 17.45
C ILE A 62 5.96 9.26 18.44
N PRO A 63 6.08 8.75 19.68
CA PRO A 63 6.92 9.36 20.69
C PRO A 63 8.41 9.40 20.32
N LYS A 64 9.13 10.43 20.78
CA LYS A 64 10.55 10.66 20.45
C LYS A 64 11.47 9.45 20.69
N TYR A 65 11.26 8.68 21.75
CA TYR A 65 12.13 7.55 22.08
C TYR A 65 11.88 6.35 21.14
N LEU A 66 10.64 6.15 20.67
CA LEU A 66 10.34 5.18 19.61
C LEU A 66 10.91 5.64 18.27
N VAL A 67 10.82 6.93 17.95
CA VAL A 67 11.46 7.49 16.74
C VAL A 67 12.95 7.21 16.76
N ARG A 68 13.63 7.42 17.89
CA ARG A 68 15.07 7.10 18.04
C ARG A 68 15.35 5.61 17.81
N THR A 69 14.59 4.73 18.47
CA THR A 69 14.79 3.27 18.35
C THR A 69 14.50 2.78 16.93
N TYR A 70 13.46 3.32 16.29
CA TYR A 70 13.12 3.01 14.91
C TYR A 70 14.17 3.52 13.93
N ARG A 71 14.78 4.68 14.20
CA ARG A 71 15.86 5.24 13.38
C ARG A 71 17.08 4.30 13.34
N ASP A 72 17.44 3.69 14.46
CA ASP A 72 18.55 2.73 14.49
C ASP A 72 18.24 1.47 13.66
N PHE A 73 17.00 0.97 13.74
CA PHE A 73 16.54 -0.11 12.85
C PHE A 73 16.56 0.29 11.38
N TYR A 74 16.00 1.46 11.05
CA TYR A 74 15.94 1.99 9.69
C TYR A 74 17.33 2.16 9.07
N LYS A 75 18.30 2.68 9.84
CA LYS A 75 19.69 2.83 9.40
C LYS A 75 20.33 1.48 9.08
N ARG A 76 20.20 0.50 9.97
CA ARG A 76 20.70 -0.86 9.69
C ARG A 76 20.03 -1.47 8.46
N TYR A 77 18.72 -1.27 8.33
CA TYR A 77 17.98 -1.79 7.18
C TYR A 77 18.47 -1.15 5.87
N LYS A 78 18.54 0.18 5.82
CA LYS A 78 18.90 0.92 4.61
C LYS A 78 20.39 0.86 4.29
N ASP A 79 21.23 1.17 5.27
CA ASP A 79 22.66 1.44 5.07
C ASP A 79 23.52 0.17 5.25
N GLU A 80 22.98 -0.92 5.80
CA GLU A 80 23.71 -2.20 5.93
C GLU A 80 23.03 -3.29 5.09
N PHE A 81 21.75 -3.57 5.36
CA PHE A 81 21.06 -4.69 4.71
C PHE A 81 20.84 -4.46 3.21
N LEU A 82 20.21 -3.34 2.81
CA LEU A 82 19.95 -3.08 1.39
C LEU A 82 21.23 -2.95 0.57
N GLU A 83 22.30 -2.36 1.13
CA GLU A 83 23.62 -2.30 0.49
C GLU A 83 24.22 -3.70 0.32
N SER A 84 24.13 -4.57 1.34
CA SER A 84 24.70 -5.93 1.29
C SER A 84 24.09 -6.84 0.22
N ILE A 85 22.89 -6.52 -0.26
CA ILE A 85 22.17 -7.29 -1.29
C ILE A 85 22.07 -6.52 -2.63
N ASP A 86 22.81 -5.42 -2.78
CA ASP A 86 22.79 -4.56 -3.97
C ASP A 86 21.36 -4.16 -4.39
N ALA A 87 20.52 -3.82 -3.41
CA ALA A 87 19.15 -3.42 -3.67
C ALA A 87 19.10 -2.02 -4.29
N LYS A 88 18.25 -1.85 -5.31
CA LYS A 88 17.85 -0.53 -5.78
C LYS A 88 16.78 0.02 -4.84
N TRP A 89 17.01 1.22 -4.31
CA TRP A 89 16.08 1.86 -3.39
C TRP A 89 15.92 3.35 -3.67
N GLY A 90 14.85 3.92 -3.15
CA GLY A 90 14.53 5.34 -3.32
C GLY A 90 13.42 5.78 -2.38
N ILE A 91 13.28 7.10 -2.22
CA ILE A 91 12.32 7.70 -1.30
C ILE A 91 11.21 8.38 -2.10
N LEU A 92 9.98 7.91 -1.85
CA LEU A 92 8.77 8.50 -2.40
C LEU A 92 7.93 9.09 -1.26
N ALA A 93 7.24 10.20 -1.53
CA ALA A 93 6.31 10.81 -0.60
C ALA A 93 4.87 10.51 -0.98
N THR A 94 4.02 10.29 0.01
CA THR A 94 2.57 10.18 -0.19
C THR A 94 2.02 11.50 -0.74
N LYS A 95 1.51 11.51 -1.97
CA LYS A 95 0.85 12.68 -2.57
C LYS A 95 -0.54 12.91 -1.97
N SER A 96 -1.24 11.83 -1.61
CA SER A 96 -2.55 11.84 -0.94
C SER A 96 -2.49 11.05 0.36
N ARG A 97 -3.59 11.05 1.13
CA ARG A 97 -3.70 10.22 2.33
C ARG A 97 -3.50 8.76 1.99
N LEU A 98 -2.81 8.03 2.87
CA LEU A 98 -2.54 6.60 2.70
C LEU A 98 -3.24 5.80 3.79
N VAL A 99 -3.86 4.68 3.41
CA VAL A 99 -4.49 3.74 4.34
C VAL A 99 -4.14 2.33 3.92
N VAL A 100 -3.35 1.63 4.71
CA VAL A 100 -2.94 0.24 4.43
C VAL A 100 -3.54 -0.65 5.49
N GLY A 101 -4.20 -1.75 5.08
CA GLY A 101 -4.82 -2.71 6.00
C GLY A 101 -6.21 -2.30 6.49
N LEU A 102 -6.94 -1.45 5.77
CA LEU A 102 -8.27 -1.00 6.20
C LEU A 102 -9.26 -2.16 6.45
N GLY A 103 -9.12 -3.26 5.69
CA GLY A 103 -9.92 -4.47 5.81
C GLY A 103 -9.30 -5.58 6.67
N ASP A 104 -8.16 -5.35 7.34
CA ASP A 104 -7.62 -6.33 8.29
C ASP A 104 -8.59 -6.49 9.47
N GLU A 105 -8.77 -7.73 9.96
CA GLU A 105 -9.61 -8.01 11.12
C GLU A 105 -9.18 -7.16 12.32
N SER A 106 -10.13 -6.41 12.87
CA SER A 106 -9.88 -5.43 13.90
C SER A 106 -11.13 -5.24 14.74
N ILE A 107 -10.92 -5.04 16.04
CA ILE A 107 -11.98 -4.67 17.00
C ILE A 107 -12.66 -3.36 16.58
N TYR A 108 -12.01 -2.53 15.76
CA TYR A 108 -12.48 -1.20 15.39
C TYR A 108 -13.17 -1.12 14.01
N GLU A 109 -13.43 -2.26 13.36
CA GLU A 109 -13.98 -2.39 11.98
C GLU A 109 -13.05 -1.84 10.87
N THR A 110 -12.05 -1.05 11.25
CA THR A 110 -11.04 -0.45 10.39
C THR A 110 -9.68 -0.65 11.06
N SER A 111 -8.67 -0.93 10.24
CA SER A 111 -7.30 -1.12 10.73
C SER A 111 -6.30 -0.31 9.91
N ILE A 112 -5.10 -0.19 10.46
CA ILE A 112 -3.93 0.38 9.80
C ILE A 112 -2.73 -0.53 10.08
N ARG A 113 -1.95 -0.84 9.06
CA ARG A 113 -0.74 -1.63 9.22
C ARG A 113 0.36 -0.80 9.88
N LEU A 114 0.81 -1.30 11.02
CA LEU A 114 1.88 -0.72 11.82
C LEU A 114 2.94 -1.78 12.09
N LEU A 115 4.22 -1.40 12.01
CA LEU A 115 5.29 -2.26 12.50
C LEU A 115 5.08 -2.50 13.99
N ARG A 116 4.97 -3.78 14.36
CA ARG A 116 4.66 -4.23 15.73
C ARG A 116 5.54 -3.57 16.80
N ASN A 117 6.84 -3.49 16.53
CA ASN A 117 7.81 -3.06 17.54
C ASN A 117 7.94 -1.54 17.66
N TYR A 118 7.52 -0.77 16.65
CA TYR A 118 7.76 0.67 16.56
C TYR A 118 6.49 1.51 16.50
N GLY A 119 5.33 0.91 16.18
CA GLY A 119 4.07 1.63 16.01
C GLY A 119 4.06 2.60 14.82
N VAL A 120 5.03 2.47 13.89
CA VAL A 120 5.11 3.28 12.67
C VAL A 120 4.34 2.59 11.54
N PRO A 121 3.72 3.32 10.61
CA PRO A 121 3.11 2.73 9.43
C PRO A 121 4.18 2.14 8.49
N TYR A 122 3.80 1.09 7.76
CA TYR A 122 4.58 0.51 6.68
C TYR A 122 3.66 -0.03 5.58
N ILE A 123 4.21 -0.27 4.41
CA ILE A 123 3.48 -0.84 3.27
C ILE A 123 4.09 -2.20 2.96
N PRO A 124 3.32 -3.30 3.03
CA PRO A 124 3.87 -4.61 2.73
C PRO A 124 4.38 -4.73 1.29
N GLY A 125 5.52 -5.39 1.10
CA GLY A 125 6.12 -5.68 -0.20
C GLY A 125 5.18 -6.47 -1.11
N SER A 126 4.32 -7.31 -0.53
CA SER A 126 3.26 -8.02 -1.26
C SER A 126 2.19 -7.09 -1.83
N ALA A 127 1.82 -6.01 -1.12
CA ALA A 127 0.88 -5.03 -1.62
C ALA A 127 1.50 -4.19 -2.76
N ILE A 128 2.80 -3.88 -2.63
CA ILE A 128 3.58 -3.17 -3.65
C ILE A 128 3.69 -4.04 -4.91
N LYS A 129 4.18 -5.29 -4.78
CA LYS A 129 4.24 -6.26 -5.88
C LYS A 129 2.89 -6.44 -6.56
N GLY A 130 1.81 -6.54 -5.77
CA GLY A 130 0.45 -6.69 -6.27
C GLY A 130 -0.02 -5.52 -7.12
N VAL A 131 0.16 -4.27 -6.66
CA VAL A 131 -0.25 -3.08 -7.44
C VAL A 131 0.61 -2.90 -8.68
N THR A 132 1.92 -3.18 -8.60
CA THR A 132 2.82 -3.09 -9.76
C THR A 132 2.43 -4.10 -10.84
N ARG A 133 2.08 -5.33 -10.43
CA ARG A 133 1.58 -6.36 -11.35
C ARG A 133 0.25 -5.96 -11.98
N ALA A 134 -0.70 -5.45 -11.19
CA ALA A 134 -2.00 -5.01 -11.67
C ALA A 134 -1.87 -3.87 -12.69
N TRP A 135 -1.04 -2.87 -12.41
CA TRP A 135 -0.76 -1.80 -13.37
C TRP A 135 -0.14 -2.33 -14.66
N SER A 136 0.81 -3.26 -14.56
CA SER A 136 1.43 -3.89 -15.75
C SER A 136 0.40 -4.62 -16.63
N ILE A 137 -0.59 -5.30 -16.03
CA ILE A 137 -1.69 -5.95 -16.75
C ILE A 137 -2.54 -4.93 -17.50
N GLU A 138 -2.91 -3.82 -16.85
CA GLU A 138 -3.70 -2.76 -17.47
C GLU A 138 -2.95 -2.11 -18.65
N MET A 139 -1.65 -1.87 -18.51
CA MET A 139 -0.83 -1.29 -19.59
C MET A 139 -0.67 -2.27 -20.77
N LEU A 140 -0.47 -3.56 -20.51
CA LEU A 140 -0.47 -4.58 -21.56
C LEU A 140 -1.84 -4.70 -22.24
N ALA A 141 -2.92 -4.62 -21.48
CA ALA A 141 -4.27 -4.62 -22.03
C ALA A 141 -4.54 -3.38 -22.88
N GLU A 142 -4.04 -2.21 -22.51
CA GLU A 142 -4.12 -1.02 -23.36
C GLU A 142 -3.30 -1.21 -24.66
N LEU A 143 -2.06 -1.68 -24.54
CA LEU A 143 -1.16 -1.91 -25.68
C LEU A 143 -1.70 -2.94 -26.69
N LEU A 144 -2.48 -3.91 -26.21
CA LEU A 144 -3.11 -4.96 -27.03
C LEU A 144 -4.43 -4.53 -27.68
N GLU A 145 -4.81 -3.25 -27.59
CA GLU A 145 -6.03 -2.78 -28.23
C GLU A 145 -6.03 -3.02 -29.75
N GLY A 146 -6.99 -3.82 -30.22
CA GLY A 146 -7.13 -4.17 -31.63
C GLY A 146 -6.17 -5.26 -32.11
N ALA A 147 -5.38 -5.87 -31.21
CA ALA A 147 -4.54 -7.02 -31.55
C ALA A 147 -5.40 -8.27 -31.84
N ASP A 148 -5.01 -9.06 -32.83
CA ASP A 148 -5.67 -10.31 -33.16
C ASP A 148 -5.56 -11.31 -31.99
N GLY A 149 -6.67 -11.98 -31.67
CA GLY A 149 -6.73 -13.01 -30.63
C GLY A 149 -7.02 -12.50 -29.21
N PHE A 150 -7.27 -11.19 -29.04
CA PHE A 150 -7.66 -10.58 -27.76
C PHE A 150 -9.02 -9.89 -27.86
N SER A 151 -9.72 -9.77 -26.72
CA SER A 151 -11.02 -9.09 -26.68
C SER A 151 -10.91 -7.60 -27.02
N LYS A 152 -11.98 -7.06 -27.61
CA LYS A 152 -12.12 -5.60 -27.81
C LYS A 152 -12.50 -4.89 -26.53
N ASP A 153 -13.17 -5.59 -25.60
CA ASP A 153 -13.48 -5.06 -24.27
C ASP A 153 -12.21 -5.02 -23.41
N PHE A 154 -11.98 -3.91 -22.73
CA PHE A 154 -10.76 -3.70 -21.94
C PHE A 154 -10.67 -4.68 -20.76
N PHE A 155 -11.78 -4.95 -20.06
CA PHE A 155 -11.77 -5.77 -18.85
C PHE A 155 -11.60 -7.25 -19.19
N GLU A 156 -12.26 -7.72 -20.25
CA GLU A 156 -12.04 -9.07 -20.76
C GLU A 156 -10.58 -9.26 -21.20
N ARG A 157 -10.04 -8.30 -21.96
CA ARG A 157 -8.65 -8.32 -22.42
C ARG A 157 -7.65 -8.29 -21.27
N ALA A 158 -7.89 -7.49 -20.23
CA ALA A 158 -7.07 -7.49 -19.01
C ALA A 158 -7.12 -8.86 -18.30
N GLY A 159 -8.28 -9.53 -18.30
CA GLY A 159 -8.43 -10.89 -17.81
C GLY A 159 -7.59 -11.91 -18.60
N GLU A 160 -7.62 -11.84 -19.93
CA GLU A 160 -6.82 -12.68 -20.83
C GLU A 160 -5.31 -12.50 -20.58
N VAL A 161 -4.86 -11.23 -20.48
CA VAL A 161 -3.47 -10.88 -20.14
C VAL A 161 -3.08 -11.48 -18.79
N GLN A 162 -3.92 -11.30 -17.77
CA GLN A 162 -3.67 -11.83 -16.43
C GLN A 162 -3.51 -13.36 -16.46
N GLU A 163 -4.36 -14.07 -17.20
CA GLU A 163 -4.32 -15.52 -17.32
C GLU A 163 -3.00 -15.99 -17.95
N LEU A 164 -2.61 -15.42 -19.10
CA LEU A 164 -1.38 -15.77 -19.80
C LEU A 164 -0.13 -15.50 -18.94
N LEU A 165 -0.05 -14.32 -18.29
CA LEU A 165 1.04 -14.00 -17.39
C LEU A 165 1.14 -14.97 -16.21
N SER A 166 -0.01 -15.41 -15.67
CA SER A 166 -0.03 -16.33 -14.52
C SER A 166 0.46 -17.74 -14.89
N LYS A 167 0.21 -18.17 -16.14
CA LYS A 167 0.71 -19.42 -16.73
C LYS A 167 2.16 -19.31 -17.23
N GLY A 168 2.70 -18.10 -17.35
CA GLY A 168 4.00 -17.88 -17.97
C GLY A 168 4.00 -18.05 -19.50
N ASP A 169 2.84 -17.95 -20.14
CA ASP A 169 2.68 -18.16 -21.58
C ASP A 169 2.96 -16.88 -22.35
N ALA A 170 4.24 -16.62 -22.63
CA ALA A 170 4.64 -15.47 -23.45
C ALA A 170 4.32 -15.65 -24.94
N ASP A 171 4.20 -16.90 -25.41
CA ASP A 171 3.98 -17.19 -26.83
C ASP A 171 2.51 -17.01 -27.25
N GLY A 172 1.59 -17.06 -26.28
CA GLY A 172 0.20 -16.62 -26.42
C GLY A 172 0.04 -15.13 -26.75
N PHE A 173 1.09 -14.32 -26.60
CA PHE A 173 1.09 -12.92 -27.03
C PHE A 173 1.62 -12.76 -28.47
N PRO A 174 1.14 -11.74 -29.22
CA PRO A 174 1.74 -11.35 -30.50
C PRO A 174 3.23 -11.04 -30.34
N GLY A 175 4.03 -11.40 -31.33
CA GLY A 175 5.48 -11.12 -31.31
C GLY A 175 5.79 -9.63 -31.26
N LYS A 176 5.06 -8.86 -32.08
CA LYS A 176 5.19 -7.42 -32.26
C LYS A 176 3.81 -6.77 -32.30
N VAL A 177 3.72 -5.56 -31.76
CA VAL A 177 2.48 -4.76 -31.78
C VAL A 177 2.81 -3.29 -32.03
N LYS A 178 1.87 -2.54 -32.58
CA LYS A 178 1.97 -1.09 -32.69
C LYS A 178 1.37 -0.44 -31.45
N VAL A 179 1.98 0.65 -31.00
CA VAL A 179 1.40 1.48 -29.95
C VAL A 179 0.09 2.11 -30.48
N PRO A 180 -1.03 2.02 -29.75
CA PRO A 180 -2.28 2.68 -30.15
C PRO A 180 -2.09 4.19 -30.35
N SER A 181 -2.75 4.79 -31.34
CA SER A 181 -2.65 6.24 -31.62
C SER A 181 -3.13 7.13 -30.48
N HIS A 182 -3.98 6.58 -29.60
CA HIS A 182 -4.54 7.23 -28.42
C HIS A 182 -3.97 6.67 -27.11
N ALA A 183 -2.73 6.15 -27.16
CA ALA A 183 -2.01 5.66 -25.98
C ALA A 183 -1.97 6.71 -24.86
N SER A 184 -2.26 6.24 -23.64
CA SER A 184 -2.25 7.01 -22.42
C SER A 184 -0.83 7.47 -22.05
N GLY A 185 -0.74 8.48 -21.18
CA GLY A 185 0.56 8.92 -20.64
C GLY A 185 1.20 7.81 -19.79
N GLU A 186 0.35 7.03 -19.12
CA GLU A 186 0.69 5.86 -18.32
C GLU A 186 1.30 4.76 -19.17
N LEU A 187 0.71 4.44 -20.34
CA LEU A 187 1.26 3.45 -21.26
C LEU A 187 2.63 3.87 -21.79
N ASN A 188 2.80 5.16 -22.10
CA ASN A 188 4.11 5.68 -22.52
C ASN A 188 5.17 5.56 -21.40
N GLU A 189 4.80 5.88 -20.15
CA GLU A 189 5.67 5.71 -18.98
C GLU A 189 6.03 4.22 -18.75
N PHE A 190 5.06 3.32 -18.91
CA PHE A 190 5.26 1.88 -18.86
C PHE A 190 6.22 1.38 -19.93
N LEU A 191 6.04 1.78 -21.19
CA LEU A 191 6.91 1.39 -22.30
C LEU A 191 8.34 1.91 -22.12
N CYS A 192 8.48 3.13 -21.59
CA CYS A 192 9.79 3.69 -21.27
C CYS A 192 10.56 2.88 -20.22
N ALA A 193 9.88 2.22 -19.27
CA ALA A 193 10.54 1.30 -18.32
C ALA A 193 11.25 0.12 -19.03
N PHE A 194 10.82 -0.24 -20.23
CA PHE A 194 11.45 -1.25 -21.08
C PHE A 194 12.37 -0.66 -22.17
N GLY A 195 12.67 0.64 -22.10
CA GLY A 195 13.51 1.34 -23.08
C GLY A 195 12.79 1.67 -24.39
N VAL A 196 11.46 1.59 -24.44
CA VAL A 196 10.64 1.95 -25.61
C VAL A 196 10.08 3.35 -25.38
N CYS A 197 10.80 4.39 -25.82
CA CYS A 197 10.36 5.78 -25.68
C CYS A 197 10.24 6.46 -27.06
N ASN A 198 9.09 7.11 -27.31
CA ASN A 198 8.86 8.13 -28.35
C ASN A 198 8.87 7.75 -29.85
N ASP A 199 8.92 6.48 -30.26
CA ASP A 199 8.77 6.09 -31.68
C ASP A 199 7.42 5.40 -31.94
N SER A 200 6.38 6.21 -32.18
CA SER A 200 5.02 5.76 -32.52
C SER A 200 4.92 4.95 -33.83
N GLU A 201 5.97 4.95 -34.65
CA GLU A 201 6.00 4.21 -35.92
C GLU A 201 6.67 2.83 -35.82
N SER A 202 7.40 2.56 -34.74
CA SER A 202 8.15 1.30 -34.59
C SER A 202 7.32 0.21 -33.89
N ASP A 203 7.42 -1.01 -34.40
CA ASP A 203 6.80 -2.17 -33.76
C ASP A 203 7.47 -2.48 -32.41
N VAL A 204 6.68 -2.52 -31.35
CA VAL A 204 7.11 -2.88 -29.99
C VAL A 204 7.34 -4.39 -29.91
N ASN A 205 8.48 -4.82 -29.35
CA ASN A 205 8.75 -6.23 -29.05
C ASN A 205 7.95 -6.69 -27.81
N LEU A 206 6.66 -6.96 -28.01
CA LEU A 206 5.75 -7.33 -26.93
C LEU A 206 6.18 -8.59 -26.20
N ARG A 207 6.62 -9.64 -26.92
CA ARG A 207 7.07 -10.88 -26.26
C ARG A 207 8.27 -10.68 -25.36
N GLY A 208 9.18 -9.76 -25.71
CA GLY A 208 10.30 -9.38 -24.85
C GLY A 208 9.82 -8.77 -23.53
N ILE A 209 8.92 -7.77 -23.63
CA ILE A 209 8.31 -7.10 -22.47
C ILE A 209 7.57 -8.10 -21.58
N VAL A 210 6.74 -8.96 -22.18
CA VAL A 210 5.96 -9.98 -21.46
C VAL A 210 6.87 -10.97 -20.72
N ARG A 211 7.97 -11.43 -21.36
CA ARG A 211 8.95 -12.31 -20.68
C ARG A 211 9.59 -11.63 -19.49
N ASP A 212 9.97 -10.35 -19.62
CA ASP A 212 10.53 -9.59 -18.51
C ASP A 212 9.53 -9.44 -17.36
N ILE A 213 8.25 -9.20 -17.65
CA ILE A 213 7.18 -9.14 -16.64
C ILE A 213 6.97 -10.50 -15.96
N ILE A 214 6.93 -11.60 -16.73
CA ILE A 214 6.85 -12.95 -16.20
C ILE A 214 8.03 -13.23 -15.27
N ASP A 215 9.25 -12.88 -15.67
CA ASP A 215 10.44 -13.07 -14.85
C ASP A 215 10.37 -12.21 -13.59
N ILE A 216 10.02 -10.91 -13.66
CA ILE A 216 9.91 -10.02 -12.48
C ILE A 216 8.96 -10.60 -11.43
N PHE A 217 7.75 -10.98 -11.83
CA PHE A 217 6.70 -11.37 -10.88
C PHE A 217 6.71 -12.85 -10.52
N GLY A 218 7.21 -13.70 -11.42
CA GLY A 218 7.06 -15.15 -11.35
C GLY A 218 5.70 -15.63 -11.85
N THR A 219 5.54 -16.95 -11.86
CA THR A 219 4.33 -17.68 -12.28
C THR A 219 3.86 -18.60 -11.16
N GLN A 220 2.91 -19.49 -11.45
CA GLN A 220 2.54 -20.57 -10.52
C GLN A 220 3.67 -21.58 -10.31
N ASP A 221 4.55 -21.78 -11.30
CA ASP A 221 5.59 -22.81 -11.30
C ASP A 221 7.02 -22.27 -11.17
N LYS A 222 7.21 -20.95 -11.31
CA LYS A 222 8.53 -20.30 -11.28
C LYS A 222 8.52 -19.11 -10.31
N GLU A 223 9.50 -19.07 -9.42
CA GLU A 223 9.73 -17.91 -8.55
C GLU A 223 10.12 -16.66 -9.37
N GLY A 224 9.65 -15.49 -8.93
CA GLY A 224 10.03 -14.23 -9.55
C GLY A 224 11.49 -13.87 -9.32
N SER A 225 12.09 -13.20 -10.30
CA SER A 225 13.48 -12.76 -10.30
C SER A 225 13.71 -11.49 -9.47
N ILE A 226 12.65 -10.80 -9.03
CA ILE A 226 12.74 -9.57 -8.24
C ILE A 226 11.97 -9.71 -6.92
N VAL A 227 12.64 -9.34 -5.83
CA VAL A 227 12.05 -9.22 -4.49
C VAL A 227 11.59 -7.79 -4.28
N PHE A 228 10.32 -7.60 -3.93
CA PHE A 228 9.75 -6.32 -3.51
C PHE A 228 9.71 -6.26 -1.99
N PHE A 229 10.47 -5.34 -1.40
CA PHE A 229 10.54 -5.20 0.05
C PHE A 229 9.39 -4.38 0.62
N ASP A 230 9.15 -4.54 1.93
CA ASP A 230 8.27 -3.65 2.67
C ASP A 230 8.76 -2.21 2.57
N ALA A 231 7.87 -1.27 2.23
CA ALA A 231 8.20 0.14 2.26
C ALA A 231 8.13 0.67 3.69
N LEU A 232 9.26 1.23 4.14
CA LEU A 232 9.45 1.66 5.51
C LEU A 232 9.32 3.18 5.62
N LEU A 233 8.65 3.67 6.68
CA LEU A 233 8.58 5.11 6.96
C LEU A 233 9.98 5.70 7.10
N VAL A 234 10.27 6.82 6.44
CA VAL A 234 11.54 7.54 6.64
C VAL A 234 11.48 8.27 7.99
N PRO A 235 12.38 7.97 8.96
CA PRO A 235 12.40 8.67 10.22
C PRO A 235 12.87 10.12 10.02
N ARG A 236 12.31 11.06 10.78
CA ARG A 236 12.82 12.43 10.78
C ARG A 236 14.21 12.49 11.43
N GLU A 237 15.03 13.46 11.02
CA GLU A 237 16.36 13.68 11.60
C GLU A 237 16.30 14.34 12.99
N ASP A 238 15.34 15.23 13.22
CA ASP A 238 15.16 15.87 14.53
C ASP A 238 14.70 14.86 15.59
N GLU A 239 15.07 15.11 16.85
CA GLU A 239 14.71 14.23 17.99
C GLU A 239 13.27 14.44 18.50
N GLY A 240 12.41 15.06 17.68
CA GLY A 240 11.02 15.35 18.01
C GLY A 240 10.10 14.12 17.86
N PRO A 241 8.88 14.17 18.43
CA PRO A 241 7.85 13.21 18.10
C PRO A 241 7.44 13.34 16.63
N MET A 242 7.11 12.23 15.97
CA MET A 242 6.66 12.24 14.58
C MET A 242 5.14 12.28 14.48
N ASP A 243 4.63 13.25 13.72
CA ASP A 243 3.20 13.51 13.54
C ASP A 243 2.76 13.12 12.12
N VAL A 244 2.68 11.81 11.87
CA VAL A 244 2.41 11.23 10.54
C VAL A 244 0.96 10.78 10.32
N PHE A 245 0.14 10.77 11.38
CA PHE A 245 -1.22 10.25 11.34
C PHE A 245 -2.28 11.36 11.35
N GLU A 246 -3.39 11.12 10.69
CA GLU A 246 -4.60 11.94 10.81
C GLU A 246 -5.86 11.07 10.81
N TRP A 247 -6.94 11.60 11.37
CA TRP A 247 -8.25 10.91 11.36
C TRP A 247 -9.04 11.35 10.14
N ASP A 248 -9.58 10.39 9.42
CA ASP A 248 -10.47 10.64 8.28
C ASP A 248 -11.85 10.00 8.52
N ILE A 249 -12.82 10.37 7.68
CA ILE A 249 -14.23 9.96 7.81
C ILE A 249 -14.73 9.40 6.49
N MET A 250 -15.50 8.32 6.55
CA MET A 250 -16.25 7.75 5.44
C MET A 250 -17.72 7.71 5.81
N ASN A 251 -18.58 8.21 4.93
CA ASN A 251 -20.03 8.14 5.09
C ASN A 251 -20.59 7.13 4.07
N PRO A 252 -20.68 5.83 4.39
CA PRO A 252 -21.37 4.88 3.52
C PRO A 252 -22.86 5.23 3.49
N HIS A 253 -23.38 5.52 2.30
CA HIS A 253 -24.80 5.84 2.09
C HIS A 253 -25.71 4.61 2.08
N TYR A 254 -25.15 3.40 2.00
CA TYR A 254 -25.90 2.15 1.75
C TYR A 254 -25.76 1.09 2.85
N GLY A 255 -25.41 1.46 4.09
CA GLY A 255 -25.19 0.51 5.19
C GLY A 255 -26.26 -0.59 5.34
N PRO A 256 -27.57 -0.28 5.28
CA PRO A 256 -28.64 -1.28 5.40
C PRO A 256 -28.77 -2.25 4.23
N TYR A 257 -28.31 -1.88 3.02
CA TYR A 257 -28.31 -2.74 1.83
C TYR A 257 -27.29 -3.87 1.95
N TYR A 258 -26.11 -3.57 2.52
CA TYR A 258 -25.04 -4.55 2.72
C TYR A 258 -25.22 -5.44 3.96
N GLN A 259 -26.14 -5.09 4.87
CA GLN A 259 -26.36 -5.81 6.14
C GLN A 259 -27.63 -6.68 6.15
N GLN A 260 -28.52 -6.56 5.17
CA GLN A 260 -29.76 -7.35 5.08
C GLN A 260 -30.10 -7.71 3.63
N ASP A 261 -30.21 -9.02 3.34
CA ASP A 261 -30.82 -9.57 2.13
C ASP A 261 -32.32 -9.22 2.08
N ASN A 262 -32.69 -8.01 1.60
CA ASN A 262 -33.99 -7.68 0.96
C ASN A 262 -34.39 -6.18 0.98
N LYS A 263 -33.52 -5.24 1.34
CA LYS A 263 -33.90 -3.81 1.26
C LYS A 263 -33.35 -3.18 -0.01
N PRO A 264 -34.16 -2.46 -0.81
CA PRO A 264 -33.65 -1.78 -1.99
C PRO A 264 -32.62 -0.71 -1.58
N PRO A 265 -31.57 -0.50 -2.39
CA PRO A 265 -30.65 0.61 -2.19
C PRO A 265 -31.45 1.91 -2.36
N GLY A 266 -31.31 2.83 -1.41
CA GLY A 266 -32.07 4.06 -1.38
C GLY A 266 -31.32 5.19 -0.70
N ASP A 267 -31.35 6.38 -1.29
CA ASP A 267 -30.62 7.56 -0.80
C ASP A 267 -31.19 8.16 0.50
N TRP A 268 -32.25 7.57 1.06
CA TRP A 268 -32.95 8.05 2.26
C TRP A 268 -32.37 7.51 3.59
N TYR A 269 -31.32 6.70 3.55
CA TYR A 269 -30.66 6.22 4.77
C TYR A 269 -29.72 7.29 5.34
N ASN A 270 -29.82 7.53 6.66
CA ASN A 270 -28.89 8.41 7.35
C ASN A 270 -27.46 7.84 7.26
N PRO A 271 -26.47 8.59 6.75
CA PRO A 271 -25.10 8.12 6.69
C PRO A 271 -24.58 7.88 8.11
N VAL A 272 -23.98 6.71 8.36
CA VAL A 272 -23.31 6.40 9.62
C VAL A 272 -21.82 6.66 9.42
N PRO A 273 -21.24 7.74 9.98
CA PRO A 273 -19.84 8.08 9.74
C PRO A 273 -18.90 7.04 10.34
N VAL A 274 -18.12 6.39 9.48
CA VAL A 274 -17.03 5.49 9.85
C VAL A 274 -15.76 6.32 9.92
N ILE A 275 -15.25 6.53 11.13
CA ILE A 275 -13.99 7.23 11.37
C ILE A 275 -12.86 6.21 11.32
N PHE A 276 -11.74 6.52 10.67
CA PHE A 276 -10.58 5.64 10.59
C PHE A 276 -9.28 6.44 10.57
N LEU A 277 -8.16 5.76 10.85
CA LEU A 277 -6.84 6.38 10.93
C LEU A 277 -6.13 6.28 9.58
N THR A 278 -5.50 7.36 9.15
CA THR A 278 -4.73 7.42 7.89
C THR A 278 -3.34 7.99 8.13
N VAL A 279 -2.43 7.72 7.20
CA VAL A 279 -1.17 8.45 7.08
C VAL A 279 -1.43 9.72 6.27
N LYS A 280 -0.85 10.85 6.71
CA LYS A 280 -0.98 12.16 6.04
C LYS A 280 -0.32 12.15 4.66
N SER A 281 -0.70 13.11 3.81
CA SER A 281 0.13 13.46 2.65
C SER A 281 1.47 14.08 3.07
N GLY A 282 2.44 14.05 2.16
CA GLY A 282 3.83 14.51 2.37
C GLY A 282 4.70 13.57 3.21
N VAL A 283 4.19 12.43 3.66
CA VAL A 283 4.97 11.45 4.46
C VAL A 283 5.84 10.60 3.54
N GLN A 284 7.12 10.49 3.89
CA GLN A 284 8.13 9.81 3.08
C GLN A 284 8.29 8.34 3.47
N PHE A 285 8.40 7.48 2.47
CA PHE A 285 8.67 6.05 2.62
C PHE A 285 9.87 5.65 1.75
N LEU A 286 10.72 4.78 2.30
CA LEU A 286 11.80 4.10 1.59
C LEU A 286 11.21 2.87 0.89
N PHE A 287 11.34 2.82 -0.43
CA PHE A 287 11.00 1.66 -1.25
C PHE A 287 12.28 0.99 -1.72
N ALA A 288 12.25 -0.34 -1.88
CA ALA A 288 13.39 -1.08 -2.38
C ALA A 288 12.97 -2.33 -3.16
N VAL A 289 13.76 -2.66 -4.17
CA VAL A 289 13.70 -3.92 -4.92
C VAL A 289 15.11 -4.49 -5.05
N ALA A 290 15.23 -5.81 -5.09
CA ALA A 290 16.52 -6.48 -5.33
C ALA A 290 16.34 -7.68 -6.24
N GLN A 291 17.41 -7.99 -6.98
CA GLN A 291 17.49 -9.19 -7.78
C GLN A 291 17.55 -10.44 -6.88
N SER A 292 16.72 -11.43 -7.18
CA SER A 292 16.78 -12.75 -6.55
C SER A 292 18.08 -13.46 -6.94
N SER A 293 18.64 -14.25 -6.03
CA SER A 293 19.87 -15.02 -6.31
C SER A 293 19.71 -16.08 -7.42
N THR A 294 18.47 -16.43 -7.77
CA THR A 294 18.14 -17.37 -8.85
C THR A 294 17.91 -16.69 -10.21
N ALA A 295 17.99 -15.35 -10.26
CA ALA A 295 17.69 -14.59 -11.48
C ALA A 295 18.87 -14.57 -12.47
N GLU A 296 18.61 -14.96 -13.71
CA GLU A 296 19.60 -14.95 -14.79
C GLU A 296 19.82 -13.56 -15.42
N LYS A 297 18.79 -12.70 -15.36
CA LYS A 297 18.78 -11.35 -15.94
C LYS A 297 18.51 -10.32 -14.86
N ASN A 298 19.29 -9.23 -14.85
CA ASN A 298 19.01 -8.09 -13.99
C ASN A 298 17.83 -7.27 -14.54
N LEU A 299 16.70 -7.34 -13.85
CA LEU A 299 15.46 -6.61 -14.16
C LEU A 299 15.13 -5.56 -13.09
N THR A 300 16.11 -5.21 -12.25
CA THR A 300 15.91 -4.36 -11.08
C THR A 300 15.47 -2.94 -11.46
N GLU A 301 16.06 -2.37 -12.53
CA GLU A 301 15.69 -1.05 -13.04
C GLU A 301 14.25 -1.05 -13.59
N VAL A 302 13.92 -2.05 -14.41
CA VAL A 302 12.58 -2.21 -14.99
C VAL A 302 11.54 -2.34 -13.88
N ALA A 303 11.78 -3.22 -12.90
CA ALA A 303 10.87 -3.42 -11.78
C ALA A 303 10.70 -2.16 -10.92
N TRP A 304 11.77 -1.38 -10.75
CA TRP A 304 11.71 -0.10 -10.04
C TRP A 304 10.84 0.92 -10.78
N GLU A 305 11.07 1.14 -12.07
CA GLU A 305 10.29 2.09 -12.88
C GLU A 305 8.82 1.67 -12.95
N LEU A 306 8.54 0.36 -13.10
CA LEU A 306 7.17 -0.17 -13.02
C LEU A 306 6.51 0.12 -11.67
N MET A 307 7.24 -0.07 -10.57
CA MET A 307 6.75 0.18 -9.22
C MET A 307 6.43 1.66 -9.02
N VAL A 308 7.32 2.56 -9.45
CA VAL A 308 7.10 4.01 -9.37
C VAL A 308 5.86 4.41 -10.15
N GLY A 309 5.72 3.95 -11.40
CA GLY A 309 4.55 4.22 -12.24
C GLY A 309 3.24 3.75 -11.58
N ALA A 310 3.23 2.52 -11.06
CA ALA A 310 2.07 1.98 -10.35
C ALA A 310 1.71 2.78 -9.09
N LEU A 311 2.69 3.18 -8.27
CA LEU A 311 2.45 3.96 -7.05
C LEU A 311 1.95 5.39 -7.35
N LYS A 312 2.37 5.95 -8.49
CA LYS A 312 1.95 7.27 -8.97
C LYS A 312 0.53 7.27 -9.53
N HIS A 313 0.15 6.25 -10.28
CA HIS A 313 -1.11 6.23 -11.05
C HIS A 313 -2.22 5.40 -10.39
N HIS A 314 -1.90 4.21 -9.86
CA HIS A 314 -2.85 3.35 -9.16
C HIS A 314 -2.90 3.60 -7.66
N GLY A 315 -1.75 3.89 -7.06
CA GLY A 315 -1.60 3.99 -5.61
C GLY A 315 -1.79 2.66 -4.89
N VAL A 316 -1.39 2.62 -3.62
CA VAL A 316 -1.39 1.40 -2.80
C VAL A 316 -2.23 1.56 -1.55
N GLY A 317 -2.78 0.45 -1.06
CA GLY A 317 -3.66 0.42 0.11
C GLY A 317 -5.14 0.44 -0.27
N ALA A 318 -5.98 0.87 0.67
CA ALA A 318 -7.42 0.92 0.47
C ALA A 318 -7.86 2.26 -0.13
N LYS A 319 -9.05 2.25 -0.75
CA LYS A 319 -9.71 3.45 -1.30
C LYS A 319 -8.91 4.16 -2.39
N THR A 320 -8.12 3.42 -3.17
CA THR A 320 -7.32 3.93 -4.29
C THR A 320 -8.18 4.55 -5.40
N SER A 321 -9.39 4.05 -5.64
CA SER A 321 -10.37 4.64 -6.57
C SER A 321 -10.86 6.02 -6.15
N LEU A 322 -10.77 6.36 -4.85
CA LEU A 322 -11.06 7.69 -4.30
C LEU A 322 -9.80 8.56 -4.21
N GLY A 323 -8.69 8.13 -4.82
CA GLY A 323 -7.44 8.88 -4.88
C GLY A 323 -6.51 8.70 -3.67
N TYR A 324 -6.78 7.79 -2.74
CA TYR A 324 -5.87 7.50 -1.63
C TYR A 324 -4.61 6.74 -2.11
N GLY A 325 -3.54 6.83 -1.34
CA GLY A 325 -2.35 6.02 -1.47
C GLY A 325 -1.48 6.32 -2.69
N ARG A 326 -1.61 7.52 -3.27
CA ARG A 326 -0.78 7.98 -4.39
C ARG A 326 0.57 8.48 -3.90
N PHE A 327 1.62 8.29 -4.70
CA PHE A 327 2.97 8.72 -4.38
C PHE A 327 3.56 9.65 -5.44
N GLU A 328 4.60 10.38 -5.04
CA GLU A 328 5.46 11.18 -5.89
C GLU A 328 6.93 10.98 -5.48
N GLU A 329 7.84 11.01 -6.45
CA GLU A 329 9.27 10.96 -6.17
C GLU A 329 9.76 12.26 -5.52
N LYS A 330 10.55 12.16 -4.45
CA LYS A 330 11.22 13.31 -3.82
C LYS A 330 12.70 13.43 -4.22
N SER A 331 13.31 12.33 -4.68
CA SER A 331 14.72 12.27 -5.06
C SER A 331 15.00 11.00 -5.87
N LYS A 332 15.44 11.14 -7.12
CA LYS A 332 16.15 10.07 -7.84
C LYS A 332 17.54 9.93 -7.24
N GLN A 333 18.00 8.70 -7.00
CA GLN A 333 19.41 8.46 -6.75
C GLN A 333 20.16 8.93 -8.01
N ASN A 334 21.07 9.90 -7.87
CA ASN A 334 22.11 10.06 -8.89
C ASN A 334 22.98 8.81 -8.79
N GLN A 335 22.98 8.00 -9.86
CA GLN A 335 23.94 6.92 -10.06
C GLN A 335 25.37 7.44 -9.99
#